data_AF-A0A7K4J4H6-F1
#
_entry.id   AF-A0A7K4J4H6-F1
#
_cell.length_a   1.000
_cell.length_b   1.000
_cell.length_c   1.000
_cell.angle_alpha   90.00
_cell.angle_beta   90.00
_cell.angle_gamma   90.00
#
_symmetry.space_group_name_H-M   'P 1'
#
loop_
_entity.id
_entity.type
_entity.pdbx_description
1 polymer ?
#
loop_
_entity_poly.entity_id
_entity_poly.type
_entity_poly.pdbx_seq_one_letter_code
_entity_poly.pdbx_strand_id
1 'polypeptide(L)' 'VIYEIDTFVPSSGSDVFSIESKSGEIRLKGPLDYEIVTFYDLQIKAKDMGTPPLSGHCSVELEVLDVND' A
#
# COMPACT_ATOMS: atom_id res chain seq x y z
N VAL A 1 14.31 -5.53 -8.70
CA VAL A 1 13.13 -4.65 -8.63
C VAL A 1 13.01 -4.16 -7.21
N ILE A 2 12.62 -2.90 -7.02
CA ILE A 2 12.33 -2.30 -5.72
C ILE A 2 10.87 -1.87 -5.73
N TYR A 3 10.14 -2.29 -4.70
CA TYR A 3 8.74 -1.92 -4.50
C TYR A 3 8.64 -0.76 -3.51
N GLU A 4 7.80 0.21 -3.85
CA GLU A 4 7.47 1.34 -3.00
C GLU A 4 5.97 1.65 -3.13
N ILE A 5 5.36 2.17 -2.06
CA ILE A 5 4.04 2.78 -2.14
C ILE A 5 4.26 4.24 -2.52
N ASP A 6 3.82 4.62 -3.71
CA ASP A 6 3.99 5.95 -4.30
C ASP A 6 2.94 6.93 -3.77
N THR A 7 1.72 6.47 -3.51
CA THR A 7 0.63 7.29 -2.97
C THR A 7 -0.31 6.46 -2.10
N PHE A 8 -0.83 7.10 -1.06
CA PHE A 8 -1.85 6.56 -0.15
C PHE A 8 -3.13 7.39 -0.25
N VAL A 9 -4.26 6.72 -0.40
CA VAL A 9 -5.59 7.34 -0.30
C VAL A 9 -6.40 6.56 0.74
N PRO A 10 -6.82 7.17 1.85
CA PRO A 10 -6.39 8.49 2.35
C PRO A 10 -4.88 8.53 2.69
N SER A 11 -4.32 9.73 2.82
CA SER A 11 -2.89 9.91 3.14
C SER A 11 -2.47 9.31 4.48
N SER A 12 -3.41 9.14 5.41
CA SER A 12 -3.23 8.42 6.68
C SER A 12 -2.87 6.94 6.49
N GLY A 13 -3.10 6.37 5.31
CA GLY A 13 -2.65 5.02 4.96
C GLY A 13 -1.14 4.85 5.12
N SER A 14 -0.35 5.92 5.04
CA SER A 14 1.10 5.86 5.28
C SER A 14 1.47 5.50 6.71
N ASP A 15 0.60 5.78 7.69
CA ASP A 15 0.78 5.38 9.09
C ASP A 15 0.30 3.95 9.35
N VAL A 16 -0.53 3.41 8.46
CA VAL A 16 -1.20 2.11 8.63
C VAL A 16 -0.50 1.01 7.84
N PHE A 17 0.00 1.29 6.64
CA PHE A 17 0.57 0.28 5.75
C PHE A 17 2.07 0.51 5.49
N SER A 18 2.77 -0.60 5.28
CA SER A 18 4.15 -0.65 4.80
C SER A 18 4.27 -1.67 3.69
N ILE A 19 5.25 -1.49 2.80
CA ILE A 19 5.63 -2.49 1.81
C ILE A 19 7.09 -2.89 2.03
N GLU A 20 7.39 -4.19 1.98
CA GLU A 20 8.77 -4.66 1.98
C GLU A 20 9.34 -4.53 0.57
N SER A 21 10.48 -3.84 0.46
CA SER A 21 10.96 -3.32 -0.82
C SER A 21 11.47 -4.37 -1.80
N LYS A 22 11.78 -5.60 -1.36
CA LYS A 22 12.29 -6.68 -2.21
C LYS A 22 11.22 -7.68 -2.66
N SER A 23 10.27 -7.97 -1.79
CA SER A 23 9.20 -8.96 -1.98
C SER A 23 7.90 -8.32 -2.44
N GLY A 24 7.69 -7.03 -2.16
CA GLY A 24 6.41 -6.36 -2.39
C GLY A 24 5.33 -6.72 -1.38
N GLU A 25 5.69 -7.40 -0.28
CA GLU A 25 4.74 -7.78 0.76
C GLU A 25 4.21 -6.54 1.51
N ILE A 26 2.90 -6.35 1.50
CA ILE A 26 2.22 -5.27 2.21
C ILE A 26 1.85 -5.75 3.62
N ARG A 27 2.22 -4.97 4.64
CA ARG A 27 1.95 -5.27 6.05
C ARG A 27 1.30 -4.09 6.75
N LEU A 28 0.39 -4.42 7.67
CA LEU A 28 -0.14 -3.48 8.65
C LEU A 28 0.93 -3.11 9.68
N LYS A 29 1.03 -1.82 10.00
CA LYS A 29 1.85 -1.25 11.08
C LYS A 29 1.09 -1.23 12.41
N GLY A 30 -0.24 -1.31 12.37
CA GLY A 30 -1.13 -1.24 13.52
C GLY A 30 -2.52 -1.78 13.21
N PRO A 31 -3.46 -1.69 14.17
CA PRO A 31 -4.84 -2.14 13.97
C PRO A 31 -5.57 -1.28 12.94
N LEU A 32 -6.56 -1.89 12.29
CA LEU A 32 -7.55 -1.20 11.47
C LEU A 32 -8.77 -0.87 12.33
N ASP A 33 -9.38 0.28 12.07
CA ASP A 33 -10.57 0.77 12.76
C ASP A 33 -11.59 1.17 11.67
N TYR A 34 -12.65 0.37 11.57
CA TYR A 34 -13.67 0.49 10.53
C TYR A 34 -14.43 1.82 10.67
N GLU A 35 -14.67 2.26 11.91
CA GLU A 35 -15.36 3.51 12.23
C GLU A 35 -14.56 4.76 11.85
N ILE A 36 -13.24 4.63 11.66
CA ILE A 36 -12.37 5.73 11.22
C ILE A 36 -12.18 5.73 9.70
N VAL A 37 -11.75 4.60 9.11
CA VAL A 37 -11.53 4.48 7.66
C VAL A 37 -11.96 3.10 7.18
N THR A 38 -12.90 3.08 6.24
CA THR A 38 -13.45 1.84 5.67
C THR A 38 -12.73 1.39 4.40
N PHE A 39 -11.97 2.27 3.74
CA PHE A 39 -11.35 1.98 2.46
C PHE A 39 -9.99 2.65 2.30
N TYR A 40 -9.05 1.93 1.70
CA TYR A 40 -7.75 2.44 1.27
C TYR A 40 -7.45 2.07 -0.18
N ASP A 41 -6.82 2.97 -0.92
CA ASP A 41 -6.18 2.70 -2.21
C ASP A 41 -4.68 3.04 -2.12
N LEU A 42 -3.85 2.05 -2.43
CA LEU A 42 -2.40 2.14 -2.41
C LEU A 42 -1.88 2.07 -3.85
N GLN A 43 -1.23 3.14 -4.31
CA GLN A 43 -0.56 3.14 -5.60
C GLN A 43 0.85 2.57 -5.42
N ILE A 44 1.09 1.36 -5.93
CA ILE A 44 2.36 0.66 -5.83
C ILE A 44 3.19 0.94 -7.08
N LYS A 45 4.48 1.18 -6.88
CA LYS A 45 5.46 1.34 -7.94
C LYS A 45 6.57 0.30 -7.80
N ALA A 46 6.85 -0.38 -8.90
CA ALA A 46 7.91 -1.37 -9.00
C ALA A 46 8.99 -0.85 -9.96
N LYS A 47 10.17 -0.54 -9.45
CA LYS A 47 11.29 0.00 -10.22
C LYS A 47 12.36 -1.06 -10.46
N ASP A 48 12.80 -1.24 -11.71
CA ASP A 48 13.90 -2.16 -12.02
C ASP A 48 15.29 -1.53 -11.74
N MET A 49 16.35 -2.32 -11.93
CA MET A 49 17.74 -1.86 -11.77
C MET A 49 18.40 -1.57 -13.13
N GLY A 50 17.62 -1.31 -14.17
CA GLY A 50 18.10 -0.98 -15.51
C GLY A 50 18.82 0.36 -15.58
N THR A 51 19.45 0.64 -16.72
CA THR A 51 20.02 1.96 -17.03
C THR A 51 19.62 2.34 -18.46
N PRO A 52 18.59 3.20 -18.65
CA PRO A 52 17.78 3.86 -17.61
C PRO A 52 16.86 2.86 -16.88
N PRO A 53 16.46 3.15 -15.64
CA PRO A 53 15.53 2.30 -14.91
C PRO A 53 14.11 2.46 -15.47
N LEU A 54 13.39 1.35 -15.58
CA LEU A 54 11.97 1.34 -15.91
C LEU A 54 11.13 1.13 -14.65
N SER A 55 9.88 1.57 -14.70
CA SER A 55 8.93 1.42 -13.58
C SER A 55 7.58 0.97 -14.08
N GLY A 56 6.94 0.08 -13.32
CA GLY A 56 5.54 -0.31 -13.47
C GLY A 56 4.72 0.18 -12.28
N HIS A 57 3.43 0.40 -12.49
CA HIS A 57 2.50 0.89 -11.47
C HIS A 57 1.28 -0.03 -11.36
N CYS A 58 0.73 -0.19 -10.16
CA CYS A 58 -0.57 -0.82 -9.94
C CYS A 58 -1.30 -0.22 -8.74
N SER A 59 -2.63 -0.36 -8.73
CA SER A 59 -3.51 0.00 -7.60
C SER A 59 -3.76 -1.22 -6.74
N VAL A 60 -3.80 -1.02 -5.42
CA VAL A 60 -4.25 -2.02 -4.45
C VAL A 60 -5.37 -1.41 -3.64
N GLU A 61 -6.60 -1.85 -3.93
CA GLU A 61 -7.83 -1.44 -3.25
C GLU A 61 -8.07 -2.37 -2.05
N LEU A 62 -8.29 -1.77 -0.88
CA LEU A 62 -8.44 -2.46 0.39
C LEU A 62 -9.72 -1.98 1.09
N GLU A 63 -10.65 -2.90 1.30
CA GLU A 63 -11.87 -2.68 2.07
C GLU A 63 -11.68 -3.23 3.49
N VAL A 64 -11.89 -2.38 4.49
CA VAL A 64 -11.89 -2.79 5.90
C VAL A 64 -13.27 -3.39 6.19
N LEU A 65 -13.29 -4.63 6.65
CA LEU A 65 -14.52 -5.32 7.01
C LEU A 65 -14.86 -5.03 8.47
N ASP A 66 -16.13 -4.69 8.73
CA ASP A 66 -16.66 -4.65 10.07
C ASP A 66 -16.77 -6.07 10.62
N VAL A 67 -16.27 -6.28 11.84
CA VAL A 67 -16.29 -7.57 12.53
C VAL A 67 -17.48 -7.71 13.48
N ASN A 68 -18.25 -6.64 13.69
CA ASN A 68 -19.30 -6.54 14.69
C ASN A 68 -20.75 -6.59 14.12
N ASP A 69 -20.93 -6.87 12.83
CA ASP A 69 -22.24 -7.13 12.20
C ASP A 69 -22.54 -8.63 12.05
#